data_AF-A0A1F5TLY0-F1
#
_entry.id   AF-A0A1F5TLY0-F1
#
_cell.length_a   1.000
_cell.length_b   1.000
_cell.length_c   1.000
_cell.angle_alpha   90.00
_cell.angle_beta   90.00
_cell.angle_gamma   90.00
#
_symmetry.space_group_name_H-M   'P 1'
#
loop_
_entity.id
_entity.type
_entity.pdbx_description
1 polymer ?
#
loop_
_entity_poly.entity_id
_entity_poly.type
_entity_poly.pdbx_seq_one_letter_code
_entity_poly.pdbx_strand_id
1 'polypeptide(L)'
;MVDANNNLGNNKDRNVKDINMTKEPPFWQPAVLMFSRLSGWIVGPIILAIFLGKWLDKRYDTEPWLFLGCVGLAFVISMVGLVKDAFVEMDKLSRDEKNKK
;
A
#
# COMPACT_ATOMS: atom_id res chain seq x y z
N MET A 1 57.22 49.11 -15.64
CA MET A 1 55.75 48.99 -15.63
C MET A 1 55.45 47.50 -15.78
N VAL A 2 54.73 46.95 -14.81
CA VAL A 2 54.47 45.51 -14.64
C VAL A 2 53.16 45.21 -15.37
N ASP A 3 53.22 44.49 -16.48
CA ASP A 3 52.02 44.06 -17.20
C ASP A 3 51.70 42.60 -16.87
N ALA A 4 50.75 42.47 -15.92
CA ALA A 4 49.69 41.47 -15.83
C ALA A 4 49.98 40.05 -16.37
N ASN A 5 50.72 39.29 -15.57
CA ASN A 5 50.41 37.88 -15.34
C ASN A 5 48.99 37.77 -14.73
N ASN A 6 48.32 36.65 -15.03
CA ASN A 6 47.23 36.04 -14.27
C ASN A 6 45.81 36.21 -14.82
N ASN A 7 45.50 35.43 -15.85
CA ASN A 7 44.12 35.05 -16.16
C ASN A 7 43.94 33.53 -16.15
N LEU A 8 44.37 32.89 -15.05
CA LEU A 8 43.95 31.56 -14.64
C LEU A 8 42.87 31.67 -13.55
N GLY A 9 41.91 32.56 -13.78
CA GLY A 9 40.77 32.80 -12.89
C GLY A 9 39.61 31.88 -13.22
N ASN A 10 39.64 30.69 -12.64
CA ASN A 10 38.47 30.00 -12.11
C ASN A 10 37.32 29.67 -13.08
N ASN A 11 37.42 28.51 -13.73
CA ASN A 11 36.30 27.82 -14.38
C ASN A 11 35.83 26.60 -13.57
N LYS A 12 35.92 26.68 -12.22
CA LYS A 12 35.56 25.58 -11.31
C LYS A 12 34.12 25.66 -10.78
N ASP A 13 33.41 26.74 -11.11
CA ASP A 13 32.12 27.06 -10.50
C ASP A 13 30.91 26.81 -11.42
N ARG A 14 31.13 26.18 -12.59
CA ARG A 14 30.02 25.71 -13.44
C ARG A 14 29.43 24.43 -12.86
N ASN A 15 28.65 24.63 -11.81
CA ASN A 15 27.30 24.08 -11.74
C ASN A 15 27.23 22.57 -11.93
N VAL A 16 27.90 21.81 -11.05
CA VAL A 16 27.35 20.53 -10.61
C VAL A 16 26.09 20.86 -9.81
N LYS A 17 25.05 21.29 -10.52
CA LYS A 17 23.69 21.37 -9.98
C LYS A 17 23.42 19.99 -9.43
N ASP A 18 23.12 19.94 -8.15
CA ASP A 18 22.69 18.75 -7.45
C ASP A 18 21.68 18.01 -8.32
N ILE A 19 22.13 16.93 -8.96
CA ILE A 19 21.24 15.93 -9.53
C ILE A 19 20.64 15.23 -8.31
N ASN A 20 19.68 15.91 -7.68
CA ASN A 20 18.69 15.27 -6.85
C ASN A 20 17.98 14.30 -7.79
N MET A 21 18.55 13.10 -7.95
CA MET A 21 17.84 11.95 -8.45
C MET A 21 16.75 11.71 -7.43
N THR A 22 15.63 12.41 -7.58
CA THR A 22 14.35 11.98 -7.08
C THR A 22 14.16 10.60 -7.68
N LYS A 23 14.53 9.56 -6.93
CA LYS A 23 14.29 8.18 -7.31
C LYS A 23 12.79 8.04 -7.41
N GLU A 24 12.26 8.28 -8.61
CA GLU A 24 10.85 8.13 -8.85
C GLU A 24 10.52 6.67 -8.55
N PRO A 25 9.52 6.40 -7.68
CA PRO A 25 9.17 5.05 -7.33
C PRO A 25 8.85 4.28 -8.62
N PRO A 26 9.36 3.03 -8.78
CA PRO A 26 9.09 2.25 -9.97
C PRO A 26 7.58 2.16 -10.24
N PHE A 27 7.17 2.25 -11.51
CA PHE A 27 5.74 2.26 -11.90
C PHE A 27 4.97 1.01 -11.43
N TRP A 28 5.65 -0.11 -11.17
CA TRP A 28 5.04 -1.34 -10.64
C TRP A 28 4.75 -1.27 -9.14
N GLN A 29 5.46 -0.42 -8.39
CA GLN A 29 5.38 -0.36 -6.93
C GLN A 29 3.96 -0.05 -6.43
N PRO A 30 3.25 0.97 -6.96
CA PRO A 30 1.87 1.24 -6.53
C PRO A 30 0.91 0.08 -6.86
N ALA A 31 1.09 -0.60 -8.00
CA ALA A 31 0.27 -1.75 -8.36
C ALA A 31 0.47 -2.94 -7.40
N VAL A 32 1.73 -3.26 -7.06
CA VAL A 32 2.05 -4.30 -6.08
C VAL A 32 1.53 -3.93 -4.69
N LEU A 33 1.65 -2.67 -4.30
CA LEU A 33 1.14 -2.19 -3.01
C LEU A 33 -0.38 -2.38 -2.89
N MET A 34 -1.14 -1.95 -3.90
CA MET A 34 -2.59 -2.13 -3.95
C MET A 34 -2.97 -3.60 -3.93
N PHE A 35 -2.30 -4.43 -4.74
CA PHE A 35 -2.52 -5.86 -4.76
C PHE A 35 -2.27 -6.53 -3.40
N SER A 36 -1.17 -6.17 -2.73
CA SER A 36 -0.81 -6.74 -1.44
C SER A 36 -1.80 -6.39 -0.33
N ARG A 37 -2.29 -5.14 -0.30
CA ARG A 37 -3.34 -4.70 0.63
C ARG A 37 -4.64 -5.46 0.42
N LEU A 38 -5.11 -5.53 -0.83
CA LEU A 38 -6.33 -6.26 -1.18
C LEU A 38 -6.21 -7.75 -0.85
N SER A 39 -5.09 -8.37 -1.20
CA SER A 39 -4.83 -9.78 -0.92
C SER A 39 -4.73 -10.07 0.58
N GLY A 40 -4.11 -9.16 1.34
CA GLY A 40 -4.04 -9.25 2.80
C GLY A 40 -5.43 -9.28 3.45
N TRP A 41 -6.36 -8.49 2.91
CA TRP A 41 -7.72 -8.41 3.44
C TRP A 41 -8.62 -9.59 3.09
N ILE A 42 -8.25 -10.40 2.09
CA ILE A 42 -8.92 -11.66 1.75
C ILE A 42 -8.41 -12.80 2.64
N VAL A 43 -7.08 -12.90 2.80
CA VAL A 43 -6.45 -13.99 3.54
C VAL A 43 -6.80 -13.95 5.04
N GLY A 44 -6.81 -12.76 5.65
CA GLY A 44 -7.12 -12.59 7.07
C GLY A 44 -8.46 -13.22 7.52
N PRO A 45 -9.60 -12.79 6.96
CA PRO A 45 -10.91 -13.33 7.30
C PRO A 45 -11.06 -14.81 6.92
N ILE A 46 -10.41 -15.30 5.86
CA ILE A 46 -10.44 -16.73 5.51
C ILE A 46 -9.76 -17.58 6.59
N ILE A 47 -8.57 -17.18 7.05
CA ILE A 47 -7.86 -17.89 8.14
C ILE A 47 -8.70 -17.85 9.42
N LEU A 48 -9.30 -16.69 9.73
CA LEU A 48 -10.18 -16.53 10.88
C LEU A 48 -11.41 -17.45 10.77
N ALA A 49 -12.02 -17.56 9.59
CA ALA A 49 -13.17 -18.44 9.32
C ALA A 49 -12.83 -19.92 9.53
N ILE A 50 -11.67 -20.36 9.05
CA ILE A 50 -11.23 -21.75 9.19
C ILE A 50 -10.98 -22.07 10.66
N PHE A 51 -10.36 -21.15 11.39
CA PHE A 51 -10.06 -21.35 12.81
C PHE A 51 -11.33 -21.39 13.66
N LEU A 52 -12.25 -20.42 13.47
CA LEU A 52 -13.53 -20.41 14.17
C LEU A 52 -14.44 -21.55 13.73
N GLY A 53 -14.52 -21.83 12.43
CA GLY A 53 -15.35 -22.88 11.86
C GLY A 53 -14.96 -24.24 12.42
N LYS A 54 -13.66 -24.57 12.45
CA LYS A 54 -13.18 -25.86 12.97
C LYS A 54 -13.33 -25.99 14.49
N TRP A 55 -13.29 -24.88 15.23
CA TRP A 55 -13.55 -24.87 16.67
C TRP A 55 -15.03 -25.07 16.99
N LEU A 56 -15.91 -24.45 16.20
CA LEU A 56 -17.36 -24.52 16.40
C LEU A 56 -17.90 -25.89 15.97
N ASP A 57 -17.41 -26.43 14.86
CA ASP A 57 -17.77 -27.76 14.35
C ASP A 57 -17.47 -28.86 15.40
N LYS A 58 -16.31 -28.78 16.04
CA LYS A 58 -15.89 -29.69 17.12
C LYS A 58 -16.76 -29.61 18.38
N ARG A 59 -17.50 -28.51 18.57
CA ARG A 59 -18.33 -28.27 19.76
C ARG A 59 -19.78 -28.72 19.58
N TYR A 60 -20.28 -28.76 18.35
CA TYR A 60 -21.69 -29.00 18.05
C TYR A 60 -21.96 -30.32 17.32
N ASP A 61 -20.93 -31.04 16.86
CA ASP A 61 -21.04 -32.37 16.20
C ASP A 61 -22.07 -32.39 15.05
N THR A 62 -22.32 -31.20 14.48
CA THR A 62 -23.34 -30.97 13.48
C THR A 62 -22.65 -30.94 12.13
N GLU A 63 -22.96 -31.93 11.28
CA GLU A 63 -22.61 -31.96 9.85
C GLU A 63 -22.67 -30.56 9.20
N PRO A 64 -21.85 -30.27 8.18
CA PRO A 64 -20.98 -29.10 7.99
C PRO A 64 -21.66 -27.73 7.75
N TRP A 65 -22.78 -27.48 8.41
CA TRP A 65 -23.58 -26.26 8.34
C TRP A 65 -22.96 -25.09 9.10
N LEU A 66 -22.33 -25.35 10.25
CA LEU A 66 -21.63 -24.32 11.03
C LEU A 66 -20.37 -23.84 10.32
N PHE A 67 -19.68 -24.74 9.62
CA PHE A 67 -18.60 -24.37 8.73
C PHE A 67 -19.09 -23.42 7.64
N LEU A 68 -20.21 -23.73 6.99
CA LEU A 68 -20.79 -22.88 5.94
C LEU A 68 -21.23 -21.51 6.48
N GLY A 69 -21.81 -21.47 7.68
CA GLY A 69 -22.16 -20.22 8.38
C GLY A 69 -20.92 -19.38 8.73
N CYS A 70 -19.85 -19.99 9.23
CA CYS A 70 -18.59 -19.29 9.53
C CYS A 70 -17.92 -18.74 8.27
N VAL A 71 -17.87 -19.52 7.18
CA VAL A 71 -17.32 -19.07 5.90
C VAL A 71 -18.17 -17.94 5.33
N GLY A 72 -19.50 -18.05 5.36
CA GLY A 72 -20.41 -17.00 4.93
C GLY A 72 -20.24 -15.70 5.73
N LEU A 73 -20.16 -15.80 7.06
CA LEU A 73 -19.95 -14.65 7.93
C LEU A 73 -18.60 -13.99 7.70
N ALA A 74 -17.53 -14.79 7.57
CA ALA A 74 -16.20 -14.27 7.27
C ALA A 74 -16.11 -13.62 5.89
N PHE A 75 -16.83 -14.16 4.90
CA PHE A 75 -16.93 -13.55 3.58
C PHE A 75 -17.60 -12.17 3.64
N VAL A 76 -18.71 -12.04 4.38
CA VAL A 76 -19.37 -10.74 4.58
C VAL A 76 -18.45 -9.75 5.30
N ILE A 77 -17.76 -10.18 6.36
CA ILE A 77 -16.79 -9.34 7.08
C ILE A 77 -15.64 -8.91 6.16
N SER A 78 -15.12 -9.82 5.33
CA SER A 78 -14.11 -9.53 4.32
C SER A 78 -14.59 -8.46 3.36
N MET A 79 -15.82 -8.60 2.86
CA MET A 79 -16.38 -7.68 1.88
C MET A 79 -16.59 -6.28 2.46
N VAL A 80 -17.16 -6.19 3.67
CA VAL A 80 -17.36 -4.90 4.36
C VAL A 80 -16.03 -4.22 4.67
N GLY A 81 -15.04 -4.97 5.15
CA GLY A 81 -13.73 -4.38 5.45
C GLY A 81 -12.97 -3.95 4.19
N LEU A 82 -13.06 -4.71 3.09
CA LEU A 82 -12.43 -4.36 1.81
C LEU A 82 -13.04 -3.08 1.22
N VAL A 83 -14.38 -2.98 1.26
CA VAL A 83 -15.09 -1.78 0.82
C VAL A 83 -14.72 -0.57 1.67
N LYS A 84 -14.64 -0.72 3.00
CA LYS A 84 -14.20 0.37 3.90
C LYS A 84 -12.76 0.81 3.62
N ASP A 85 -11.84 -0.13 3.42
CA ASP A 85 -10.43 0.19 3.17
C ASP A 85 -10.27 0.89 1.80
N ALA A 86 -11.01 0.44 0.79
CA ALA A 86 -11.08 1.10 -0.52
C ALA A 86 -11.60 2.54 -0.41
N PHE A 87 -12.69 2.77 0.32
CA PHE A 87 -13.22 4.12 0.55
C PHE A 87 -12.22 5.02 1.30
N VAL A 88 -11.53 4.49 2.32
CA VAL A 88 -10.51 5.24 3.06
C VAL A 88 -9.33 5.62 2.18
N GLU A 89 -8.90 4.73 1.28
CA GLU A 89 -7.80 5.02 0.36
C GLU A 89 -8.21 6.07 -0.69
N MET A 90 -9.43 5.99 -1.22
CA MET A 90 -10.00 6.99 -2.14
C MET A 90 -10.09 8.37 -1.48
N ASP A 91 -10.45 8.43 -0.20
CA ASP A 91 -10.59 9.69 0.54
C ASP A 91 -9.23 10.33 0.88
N LYS A 92 -8.16 9.52 1.00
CA LYS A 92 -6.78 10.03 1.10
C LYS A 92 -6.32 10.63 -0.22
N LEU A 93 -6.56 9.93 -1.33
CA LEU A 93 -6.22 10.41 -2.67
C LEU A 93 -6.94 11.73 -3.02
N SER A 94 -8.22 11.86 -2.65
CA SER A 94 -8.99 13.08 -2.89
C SER A 94 -8.51 14.28 -2.05
N ARG A 95 -8.02 14.03 -0.82
CA ARG A 95 -7.48 15.08 0.06
C ARG A 95 -6.10 15.57 -0.37
N ASP A 96 -5.25 14.68 -0.87
CA ASP A 96 -3.92 15.05 -1.36
C ASP A 96 -4.00 15.92 -2.62
N GLU A 97 -4.97 15.66 -3.51
CA GLU A 97 -5.26 16.52 -4.67
C GLU A 97 -5.78 17.91 -4.25
N LYS A 98 -6.58 17.98 -3.18
CA LYS A 98 -7.20 19.24 -2.74
C LYS A 98 -6.22 20.16 -2.00
N ASN A 99 -5.18 19.61 -1.36
CA ASN A 99 -4.16 20.38 -0.65
C ASN A 99 -3.04 20.92 -1.57
N LYS A 100 -3.04 20.50 -2.84
CA LYS A 100 -2.08 20.92 -3.86
C LYS A 100 -2.60 22.07 -4.76
N LYS A 101 -3.86 22.48 -4.58
CA LYS A 101 -4.48 23.68 -5.16
C LYS A 101 -4.53 24.80 -4.13
#